data_AF-U1PNV4-F1
#
_entry.id   AF-U1PNV4-F1
#
_cell.length_a   1.000
_cell.length_b   1.000
_cell.length_c   1.000
_cell.angle_alpha   90.00
_cell.angle_beta   90.00
_cell.angle_gamma   90.00
#
_symmetry.space_group_name_H-M   'P 1'
#
loop_
_entity.id
_entity.type
_entity.pdbx_description
1 polymer ?
#
loop_
_entity_poly.entity_id
_entity_poly.type
_entity_poly.pdbx_seq_one_letter_code
_entity_poly.pdbx_strand_id
1 'polypeptide(L)'
;MVCDPADADRLARRLAEETGTLGVRESGARHRWIAERETTPTTLTVDGESHTVAVKRARTTDGEVYDTSAEYDDALAVAEATGLPVRTVVRRAETAARDDGE
;
A
#
# COMPACT_ATOMS: atom_id res chain seq x y z
N MET A 1 -17.20 -4.80 4.35
CA MET A 1 -16.87 -3.47 3.80
C MET A 1 -16.30 -2.63 4.93
N VAL A 2 -15.31 -1.78 4.66
CA VAL A 2 -14.79 -0.77 5.59
C VAL A 2 -14.89 0.57 4.86
N CYS A 3 -15.38 1.60 5.53
CA CYS A 3 -15.53 2.93 4.96
C CYS A 3 -15.23 4.01 6.01
N ASP A 4 -15.12 5.25 5.53
CA ASP A 4 -15.21 6.39 6.43
C ASP A 4 -16.62 6.42 7.08
N PRO A 5 -16.74 6.72 8.38
CA PRO A 5 -18.04 6.83 9.04
C PRO A 5 -19.00 7.81 8.35
N ALA A 6 -18.50 8.87 7.71
CA ALA A 6 -19.33 9.83 6.99
C ALA A 6 -20.01 9.23 5.73
N ASP A 7 -19.50 8.10 5.24
CA ASP A 7 -20.02 7.40 4.05
C ASP A 7 -20.96 6.23 4.38
N ALA A 8 -21.12 5.87 5.67
CA ALA A 8 -21.77 4.63 6.09
C ALA A 8 -23.20 4.47 5.54
N ASP A 9 -24.05 5.48 5.70
CA ASP A 9 -25.45 5.45 5.22
C ASP A 9 -25.54 5.31 3.70
N ARG A 10 -24.71 6.07 2.97
CA ARG A 10 -24.65 6.05 1.51
C ARG A 10 -24.27 4.66 1.02
N LEU A 11 -23.29 4.03 1.64
CA LEU A 11 -22.82 2.70 1.27
C LEU A 11 -23.78 1.60 1.71
N ALA A 12 -24.39 1.69 2.88
CA ALA A 12 -25.40 0.73 3.35
C ALA A 12 -26.60 0.67 2.38
N ARG A 13 -27.07 1.83 1.92
CA ARG A 13 -28.13 1.91 0.90
C ARG A 13 -27.69 1.28 -0.42
N ARG A 14 -26.49 1.60 -0.92
CA ARG A 14 -25.96 1.00 -2.15
C ARG A 14 -25.83 -0.52 -2.04
N LEU A 15 -25.36 -1.03 -0.91
CA LEU A 15 -25.29 -2.47 -0.66
C LEU A 15 -26.67 -3.12 -0.70
N ALA A 16 -27.69 -2.51 -0.07
CA ALA A 16 -29.06 -3.00 -0.12
C ALA A 16 -29.62 -3.05 -1.56
N GLU A 17 -29.42 -1.97 -2.32
CA GLU A 17 -29.87 -1.86 -3.73
C GLU A 17 -29.21 -2.91 -4.63
N GLU A 18 -27.90 -3.09 -4.54
CA GLU A 18 -27.14 -3.96 -5.46
C GLU A 18 -27.20 -5.45 -5.07
N THR A 19 -27.38 -5.76 -3.79
CA THR A 19 -27.38 -7.16 -3.30
C THR A 19 -28.77 -7.69 -2.97
N GLY A 20 -29.78 -6.82 -2.87
CA GLY A 20 -31.13 -7.18 -2.45
C GLY A 20 -31.28 -7.45 -0.94
N THR A 21 -30.24 -7.17 -0.13
CA THR A 21 -30.39 -7.27 1.33
C THR A 21 -31.37 -6.22 1.86
N LEU A 22 -32.17 -6.61 2.85
CA LEU A 22 -33.13 -5.72 3.52
C LEU A 22 -32.53 -4.97 4.71
N GLY A 23 -31.28 -5.28 5.07
CA GLY A 23 -30.61 -4.64 6.19
C GLY A 23 -29.10 -4.77 6.13
N VAL A 24 -28.43 -3.71 6.57
CA VAL A 24 -26.98 -3.66 6.75
C VAL A 24 -26.72 -3.27 8.20
N ARG A 25 -25.78 -3.97 8.84
CA ARG A 25 -25.35 -3.66 10.21
C ARG A 25 -23.98 -3.00 10.16
N GLU A 26 -23.85 -1.87 10.81
CA GLU A 26 -22.59 -1.16 10.98
C GLU A 26 -22.05 -1.40 12.40
N SER A 27 -20.72 -1.43 12.54
CA SER A 27 -20.05 -1.32 13.83
C SER A 27 -18.81 -0.46 13.65
N GLY A 28 -18.81 0.71 14.28
CA GLY A 28 -17.68 1.64 14.25
C GLY A 28 -16.48 1.11 15.05
N ALA A 29 -15.27 1.40 14.58
CA ALA A 29 -14.07 1.19 15.36
C ALA A 29 -14.02 2.19 16.52
N ARG A 30 -13.81 1.73 17.76
CA ARG A 30 -13.61 2.64 18.91
C ARG A 30 -12.34 3.46 18.79
N HIS A 31 -11.34 2.92 18.12
CA HIS A 31 -10.06 3.56 17.86
C HIS A 31 -9.48 3.02 16.56
N ARG A 32 -8.91 3.90 15.76
CA ARG A 32 -8.08 3.56 14.61
C ARG A 32 -6.80 4.37 14.72
N TRP A 33 -5.71 3.70 15.10
CA TRP A 33 -4.40 4.30 14.98
C TRP A 33 -4.02 4.35 13.50
N ILE A 34 -3.53 5.50 13.04
CA ILE A 34 -3.12 5.72 11.65
C ILE A 34 -1.67 6.15 11.71
N ALA A 35 -0.80 5.36 11.10
CA ALA A 35 0.59 5.75 10.91
C ALA A 35 0.70 6.89 9.90
N GLU A 36 1.68 7.77 10.12
CA GLU A 36 2.13 8.64 9.05
C GLU A 36 2.77 7.77 7.97
N ARG A 37 2.40 8.01 6.71
CA ARG A 37 2.93 7.24 5.60
C ARG A 37 3.32 8.15 4.46
N GLU A 38 4.46 7.87 3.87
CA GLU A 38 4.90 8.46 2.63
C GLU A 38 5.11 7.36 1.59
N THR A 39 4.94 7.71 0.33
CA THR A 39 5.20 6.82 -0.80
C THR A 39 6.19 7.52 -1.70
N THR A 40 7.37 6.91 -1.85
CA THR A 40 8.49 7.48 -2.58
C THR A 40 8.89 6.53 -3.71
N PRO A 41 9.16 7.03 -4.93
CA PRO A 41 9.69 6.19 -5.99
C PRO A 41 11.13 5.77 -5.67
N THR A 42 11.43 4.49 -5.81
CA THR A 42 12.78 3.93 -5.69
C THR A 42 13.21 3.34 -7.04
N THR A 43 14.39 3.73 -7.50
CA THR A 43 14.91 3.29 -8.80
C THR A 43 15.77 2.04 -8.63
N LEU A 44 15.48 1.01 -9.41
CA LEU A 44 16.25 -0.21 -9.53
C LEU A 44 16.91 -0.29 -10.90
N THR A 45 18.22 -0.52 -10.94
CA THR A 45 18.91 -0.85 -12.18
C THR A 45 18.97 -2.36 -12.35
N VAL A 46 18.40 -2.88 -13.44
CA VAL A 46 18.43 -4.30 -13.81
C VAL A 46 18.91 -4.40 -15.25
N ASP A 47 19.98 -5.15 -15.48
CA ASP A 47 20.59 -5.35 -16.81
C ASP A 47 20.91 -4.05 -17.58
N GLY A 48 21.18 -2.97 -16.85
CA GLY A 48 21.49 -1.65 -17.41
C GLY A 48 20.27 -0.75 -17.66
N GLU A 49 19.06 -1.25 -17.42
CA GLU A 49 17.81 -0.51 -17.52
C GLU A 49 17.30 -0.07 -16.14
N SER A 50 16.76 1.14 -16.07
CA SER A 50 16.18 1.69 -14.84
C SER A 50 14.69 1.41 -14.77
N HIS A 51 14.27 0.86 -13.63
CA HIS A 51 12.88 0.59 -13.31
C HIS A 51 12.49 1.27 -12.00
N THR A 52 11.26 1.77 -11.91
CA THR A 52 10.77 2.45 -10.70
C THR A 52 9.81 1.53 -9.96
N VAL A 53 9.99 1.44 -8.66
CA VAL A 53 9.05 0.79 -7.73
C VAL A 53 8.69 1.81 -6.65
N ALA A 54 7.40 2.10 -6.49
CA ALA A 54 6.95 2.89 -5.36
C ALA A 54 7.16 2.11 -4.05
N VAL A 55 7.68 2.79 -3.04
CA VAL A 55 7.92 2.21 -1.71
C VAL A 55 7.19 3.04 -0.66
N LYS A 56 6.33 2.36 0.10
CA LYS A 56 5.66 2.92 1.27
C LYS A 56 6.59 2.87 2.47
N ARG A 57 6.74 3.99 3.17
CA ARG A 57 7.38 4.05 4.50
C ARG A 57 6.33 4.46 5.52
N ALA A 58 6.17 3.66 6.56
CA ALA A 58 5.31 4.00 7.68
C ALA A 58 6.16 4.48 8.86
N ARG A 59 5.79 5.63 9.41
CA ARG A 59 6.47 6.30 10.50
C ARG A 59 5.54 6.41 11.71
N THR A 60 6.13 6.29 12.90
CA THR A 60 5.49 6.73 14.14
C THR A 60 5.39 8.26 14.15
N THR A 61 4.58 8.81 15.05
CA THR A 61 4.48 10.27 15.25
C THR A 61 5.81 10.89 15.69
N ASP A 62 6.70 10.11 16.29
CA ASP A 62 8.04 10.55 16.70
C ASP A 62 9.08 10.40 15.57
N GLY A 63 8.64 10.03 14.35
CA GLY A 63 9.46 9.96 13.13
C GLY A 63 10.16 8.63 12.86
N GLU A 64 10.03 7.64 13.76
CA GLU A 64 10.63 6.31 13.62
C GLU A 64 9.97 5.52 12.48
N VAL A 65 10.76 5.14 11.46
CA VAL A 65 10.29 4.24 10.39
C VAL A 65 10.22 2.82 10.95
N TYR A 66 9.02 2.24 10.98
CA TYR A 66 8.82 0.87 11.45
C TYR A 66 8.42 -0.10 10.32
N ASP A 67 8.01 0.42 9.16
CA ASP A 67 7.70 -0.39 7.97
C ASP A 67 8.23 0.28 6.70
N THR A 68 8.83 -0.52 5.81
CA THR A 68 9.26 -0.13 4.47
C THR A 68 8.84 -1.24 3.52
N SER A 69 7.82 -0.99 2.71
CA SER A 69 7.14 -1.98 1.88
C SER A 69 7.07 -1.51 0.43
N ALA A 70 7.56 -2.32 -0.50
CA ALA A 70 7.41 -2.04 -1.93
C ALA A 70 5.96 -2.26 -2.39
N GLU A 71 5.47 -1.42 -3.33
CA GLU A 71 4.20 -1.69 -4.00
C GLU A 71 4.31 -2.96 -4.85
N TYR A 72 3.38 -3.89 -4.61
CA TYR A 72 3.42 -5.19 -5.24
C TYR A 72 3.23 -5.10 -6.76
N ASP A 73 2.29 -4.29 -7.23
CA ASP A 73 1.96 -4.18 -8.66
C ASP A 73 3.14 -3.62 -9.46
N ASP A 74 3.84 -2.62 -8.92
CA ASP A 74 5.08 -2.10 -9.52
C ASP A 74 6.17 -3.17 -9.52
N ALA A 75 6.37 -3.87 -8.40
CA ALA A 75 7.37 -4.92 -8.31
C ALA A 75 7.06 -6.10 -9.25
N LEU A 76 5.78 -6.40 -9.47
CA LEU A 76 5.32 -7.39 -10.43
C LEU A 76 5.61 -6.93 -11.86
N ALA A 77 5.31 -5.68 -12.21
CA ALA A 77 5.59 -5.14 -13.55
C ALA A 77 7.09 -5.19 -13.87
N VAL A 78 7.95 -4.85 -12.90
CA VAL A 78 9.41 -4.97 -13.07
C VAL A 78 9.86 -6.42 -13.17
N ALA A 79 9.28 -7.32 -12.38
CA ALA A 79 9.57 -8.76 -12.47
C ALA A 79 9.20 -9.34 -13.83
N GLU A 80 8.05 -8.96 -14.39
CA GLU A 80 7.62 -9.36 -15.73
C GLU A 80 8.55 -8.82 -16.82
N ALA A 81 9.02 -7.57 -16.69
CA ALA A 81 9.93 -6.95 -17.64
C ALA A 81 11.36 -7.56 -17.60
N THR A 82 11.82 -7.98 -16.42
CA THR A 82 13.21 -8.38 -16.19
C THR A 82 13.41 -9.90 -16.04
N GLY A 83 12.32 -10.67 -15.90
CA GLY A 83 12.38 -12.09 -15.58
C GLY A 83 12.85 -12.42 -14.16
N LEU A 84 13.08 -11.41 -13.31
CA LEU A 84 13.41 -11.62 -11.90
C LEU A 84 12.18 -12.12 -11.12
N PRO A 85 12.35 -12.94 -10.07
CA PRO A 85 11.26 -13.23 -9.16
C PRO A 85 10.75 -11.94 -8.49
N VAL A 86 9.44 -11.74 -8.41
CA VAL A 86 8.81 -10.57 -7.74
C VAL A 86 9.39 -10.33 -6.35
N ARG A 87 9.61 -11.41 -5.58
CA ARG A 87 10.20 -11.33 -4.24
C ARG A 87 11.61 -10.75 -4.24
N THR A 88 12.38 -10.98 -5.30
CA THR A 88 13.71 -10.37 -5.49
C THR A 88 13.59 -8.88 -5.77
N VAL A 89 12.64 -8.47 -6.62
CA VAL A 89 12.39 -7.06 -6.93
C VAL A 89 11.95 -6.30 -5.67
N VAL A 90 10.96 -6.82 -4.94
CA VAL A 90 10.48 -6.26 -3.67
C VAL A 90 11.66 -6.04 -2.71
N ARG A 91 12.47 -7.07 -2.48
CA ARG A 91 13.63 -6.97 -1.59
C ARG A 91 14.61 -5.89 -2.04
N ARG A 92 14.91 -5.80 -3.34
CA ARG A 92 15.82 -4.79 -3.88
C ARG A 92 15.27 -3.37 -3.70
N ALA A 93 13.97 -3.17 -3.99
CA ALA A 93 13.29 -1.88 -3.82
C ALA A 93 13.30 -1.46 -2.35
N GLU A 94 12.94 -2.35 -1.42
CA GLU A 94 12.95 -2.02 -0.01
C GLU A 94 14.37 -1.77 0.55
N THR A 95 15.39 -2.50 0.06
CA THR A 95 16.79 -2.23 0.44
C THR A 95 17.23 -0.85 -0.06
N ALA A 96 17.07 -0.56 -1.35
CA ALA A 96 17.45 0.73 -1.92
C ALA A 96 16.71 1.89 -1.25
N ALA A 97 15.42 1.72 -0.94
CA ALA A 97 14.67 2.73 -0.21
C ALA A 97 15.28 3.02 1.17
N ARG A 98 15.73 1.99 1.92
CA ARG A 98 16.38 2.20 3.23
C ARG A 98 17.68 2.99 3.07
N ASP A 99 18.48 2.65 2.06
CA ASP A 99 19.77 3.30 1.79
C ASP A 99 19.61 4.76 1.32
N ASP A 100 18.53 5.10 0.61
CA ASP A 100 18.22 6.47 0.16
C ASP A 100 17.74 7.41 1.29
N GLY A 101 17.49 6.88 2.49
CA GLY A 101 16.93 7.62 3.63
C GLY A 101 17.91 7.98 4.75
N GLU A 102 19.20 7.67 4.58
CA GLU A 102 20.32 7.99 5.49
C GLU A 102 21.06 9.29 5.11
#